data_AF-A0A317FEC2-F1
#
_entry.id   AF-A0A317FEC2-F1
#
_cell.length_a   1.000
_cell.length_b   1.000
_cell.length_c   1.000
_cell.angle_alpha   90.00
_cell.angle_beta   90.00
_cell.angle_gamma   90.00
#
_symmetry.space_group_name_H-M   'P 1'
#
loop_
_entity.id
_entity.type
_entity.pdbx_description
1 polymer ?
#
loop_
_entity_poly.entity_id
_entity_poly.type
_entity_poly.pdbx_seq_one_letter_code
_entity_poly.pdbx_strand_id
1 'polypeptide(L)' 'MDAGTIKLLVAIVLFSVPVIFCAEMLPKREIAGRRLTRPQAQSVGAVIGLVVGIGFLLATG' A
#
# COMPACT_ATOMS: atom_id res chain seq x y z
N MET A 1 -18.04 -7.03 16.43
CA MET A 1 -17.12 -7.45 15.36
C MET A 1 -16.15 -8.44 15.96
N ASP A 2 -16.07 -9.63 15.39
CA ASP A 2 -15.13 -10.66 15.83
C ASP A 2 -13.69 -10.26 15.47
N ALA A 3 -12.71 -10.79 16.19
CA ALA A 3 -11.30 -10.47 15.99
C ALA A 3 -10.84 -10.75 14.54
N GLY A 4 -11.41 -11.76 13.89
CA GLY A 4 -11.16 -12.07 12.47
C GLY A 4 -11.65 -10.97 11.53
N THR A 5 -12.82 -10.37 11.79
CA THR A 5 -13.36 -9.27 10.97
C THR A 5 -12.51 -8.01 11.09
N ILE A 6 -12.04 -7.70 12.31
CA ILE A 6 -11.15 -6.55 12.54
C ILE A 6 -9.82 -6.75 11.80
N LYS A 7 -9.22 -7.95 11.90
CA LYS A 7 -7.99 -8.30 11.17
C LYS A 7 -8.15 -8.13 9.66
N LEU A 8 -9.26 -8.60 9.09
CA LEU A 8 -9.56 -8.43 7.66
C LEU A 8 -9.67 -6.95 7.29
N LEU A 9 -10.37 -6.15 8.10
CA LEU A 9 -10.53 -4.73 7.85
C LEU A 9 -9.17 -4.00 7.88
N VAL A 10 -8.33 -4.33 8.87
CA VAL A 10 -6.96 -3.80 8.97
C VAL A 10 -6.13 -4.24 7.76
N ALA A 11 -6.17 -5.50 7.36
CA ALA A 11 -5.46 -5.99 6.19
C ALA A 11 -5.87 -5.21 4.91
N ILE A 12 -7.18 -5.01 4.69
CA ILE A 12 -7.70 -4.23 3.55
C ILE A 12 -7.12 -2.81 3.55
N VAL A 13 -7.08 -2.14 4.70
CA VAL A 13 -6.50 -0.80 4.83
C VAL A 13 -5.01 -0.83 4.51
N LEU A 14 -4.26 -1.81 5.02
CA LEU A 14 -2.83 -1.95 4.78
C LEU A 14 -2.49 -2.23 3.31
N PHE A 15 -3.36 -2.94 2.57
CA PHE A 15 -3.19 -3.14 1.13
C PHE A 15 -3.55 -1.88 0.31
N SER A 16 -4.59 -1.15 0.69
CA SER A 16 -5.19 -0.09 -0.14
C SER A 16 -4.60 1.30 0.08
N VAL A 17 -4.28 1.67 1.33
CA VAL A 17 -3.76 3.01 1.66
C VAL A 17 -2.43 3.32 0.95
N PRO A 18 -1.44 2.42 0.91
CA PRO A 18 -0.17 2.70 0.25
C PRO A 18 -0.33 2.94 -1.25
N VAL A 19 -1.25 2.22 -1.91
CA VAL A 19 -1.57 2.43 -3.34
C VAL A 19 -2.07 3.84 -3.59
N ILE A 20 -3.06 4.29 -2.81
CA ILE A 20 -3.69 5.61 -2.96
C ILE A 20 -2.66 6.71 -2.66
N PHE A 21 -1.92 6.57 -1.56
CA PHE A 21 -0.93 7.54 -1.13
C PHE A 21 0.20 7.69 -2.16
N CYS A 22 0.76 6.58 -2.63
CA CYS A 22 1.82 6.61 -3.64
C CYS A 22 1.33 7.19 -4.96
N ALA A 23 0.12 6.82 -5.41
CA ALA A 23 -0.47 7.33 -6.65
C ALA A 23 -0.67 8.87 -6.64
N GLU A 24 -0.95 9.46 -5.48
CA GLU A 24 -1.17 10.90 -5.33
C GLU A 24 0.11 11.69 -5.06
N MET A 25 1.07 11.11 -4.32
CA MET A 25 2.29 11.83 -3.91
C MET A 25 3.46 11.66 -4.88
N LEU A 26 3.70 10.45 -5.41
CA LEU A 26 4.92 10.18 -6.19
C LEU A 26 4.95 10.89 -7.55
N PRO A 27 3.84 11.01 -8.31
CA PRO A 27 3.86 11.73 -9.59
C PRO A 27 4.12 13.24 -9.45
N LYS A 28 3.90 13.80 -8.25
CA LYS A 28 4.16 15.21 -7.92
C LYS A 28 5.64 15.44 -7.56
N ARG A 29 6.42 14.38 -7.39
CA ARG A 29 7.84 14.43 -6.99
C ARG A 29 8.74 13.90 -8.10
N GLU A 30 9.92 14.47 -8.19
CA GLU A 30 10.98 13.96 -9.03
C GLU A 30 11.82 12.98 -8.19
N ILE A 31 11.96 11.75 -8.68
CA ILE A 31 12.67 10.67 -8.00
C ILE A 31 13.75 10.18 -8.94
N ALA A 32 15.02 10.27 -8.50
CA ALA A 32 16.18 9.89 -9.30
C ALA A 32 16.21 10.54 -10.71
N GLY A 33 15.83 11.82 -10.80
CA GLY A 33 15.83 12.58 -12.07
C GLY A 33 14.67 12.23 -13.02
N ARG A 34 13.66 11.49 -12.55
CA ARG A 34 12.46 11.16 -13.34
C ARG A 34 11.19 11.41 -12.54
N ARG A 35 10.14 11.88 -13.21
CA ARG A 35 8.78 11.86 -12.64
C ARG A 35 8.14 10.51 -12.91
N LEU A 36 7.64 9.88 -11.85
CA LEU A 36 6.89 8.64 -11.98
C LEU A 36 5.54 8.93 -12.61
N THR A 37 5.13 8.09 -13.55
CA THR A 37 3.75 8.13 -14.05
C THR A 37 2.80 7.63 -12.98
N ARG A 38 1.52 8.03 -13.04
CA ARG A 38 0.50 7.56 -12.10
C ARG A 38 0.41 6.02 -12.02
N PRO A 39 0.46 5.26 -13.14
CA PRO A 39 0.51 3.80 -13.09
C PRO A 39 1.76 3.26 -12.39
N GLN A 40 2.95 3.84 -12.62
CA GLN A 40 4.17 3.42 -11.94
C GLN A 40 4.09 3.66 -10.43
N ALA A 41 3.56 4.81 -10.03
CA ALA A 41 3.34 5.15 -8.63
C ALA A 41 2.34 4.21 -7.94
N GLN A 42 1.26 3.82 -8.63
CA GLN A 42 0.31 2.82 -8.15
C GLN A 42 0.99 1.45 -7.95
N SER A 43 1.81 1.01 -8.91
CA SER A 43 2.54 -0.26 -8.79
C SER A 43 3.49 -0.26 -7.58
N VAL A 44 4.20 0.85 -7.35
CA VAL A 44 5.06 1.00 -6.15
C VAL A 44 4.23 0.91 -4.87
N GLY A 45 3.12 1.63 -4.80
CA GLY A 45 2.21 1.57 -3.66
C GLY A 45 1.62 0.18 -3.45
N ALA A 46 1.33 -0.57 -4.51
CA ALA A 46 0.82 -1.94 -4.43
C ALA A 46 1.87 -2.90 -3.87
N VAL A 47 3.14 -2.77 -4.26
CA VAL A 47 4.23 -3.59 -3.70
C VAL A 47 4.42 -3.28 -2.21
N ILE A 48 4.40 -2.01 -1.82
CA ILE A 48 4.49 -1.61 -0.41
C ILE A 48 3.31 -2.17 0.38
N GLY A 49 2.08 -1.98 -0.12
CA GLY A 49 0.87 -2.50 0.51
C GLY A 49 0.88 -4.03 0.61
N LEU A 50 1.43 -4.72 -0.38
CA LEU A 50 1.58 -6.17 -0.36
C LEU A 50 2.52 -6.63 0.76
N VAL A 51 3.70 -6.04 0.86
CA VAL A 51 4.70 -6.39 1.88
C VAL A 51 4.16 -6.12 3.28
N VAL A 52 3.53 -4.95 3.49
CA VAL A 52 2.96 -4.56 4.78
C VAL A 52 1.76 -5.44 5.15
N GLY A 53 0.84 -5.69 4.21
CA GLY A 53 -0.34 -6.51 4.43
C GLY A 53 -0.01 -7.97 4.73
N ILE A 54 0.91 -8.58 3.96
CA ILE A 54 1.39 -9.95 4.24
C ILE A 54 2.13 -9.99 5.58
N GLY A 55 3.01 -9.03 5.86
CA GLY A 55 3.73 -8.97 7.13
C GLY A 55 2.79 -8.90 8.33
N PHE A 56 1.72 -8.11 8.25
CA PHE A 56 0.68 -8.06 9.28
C PHE A 56 -0.06 -9.40 9.45
N LEU A 57 -0.44 -10.06 8.35
CA LEU A 57 -1.11 -11.35 8.41
C LEU A 57 -0.21 -12.43 9.01
N LEU A 58 1.08 -12.43 8.70
CA LEU A 58 2.06 -13.36 9.30
C LEU A 58 2.31 -13.08 10.78
N ALA A 59 2.39 -11.81 11.19
CA ALA A 59 2.64 -11.44 12.59
C ALA A 59 1.43 -11.68 13.50
N THR A 60 0.23 -11.71 12.91
CA THR A 60 -1.00 -11.84 13.68
C THR A 60 -1.69 -13.18 13.50
N GLY A 61 -1.38 -13.96 12.46
CA GLY A 61 -1.87 -15.32 12.22
C GLY A 61 -1.39 -16.29 13.27
#